data_AF-T1GG43-F1
#
_entry.id   AF-T1GG43-F1
#
_cell.length_a   1.000
_cell.length_b   1.000
_cell.length_c   1.000
_cell.angle_alpha   90.00
_cell.angle_beta   90.00
_cell.angle_gamma   90.00
#
_symmetry.space_group_name_H-M   'P 1'
#
loop_
_entity.id
_entity.type
_entity.pdbx_description
1 polymer ?
#
loop_
_entity_poly.entity_id
_entity_poly.type
_entity_poly.pdbx_seq_one_letter_code
_entity_poly.pdbx_strand_id
1 'polypeptide(L)'
;MKFLAILLVFGVFALSRTQPVTEFGDEDLTDVLEAKVEDNQMWRIPQIDGSLEWLTEQEAKDRTLKTELISRVKWLRSHFKNKRRKVRFFLYTQRNPTKWQEIDMDRPETLQRSNFNSSHPTRIFAHGWLGGVHAPQTIEIVDSHLGNGRKENYNMIIVDWSVWSMTVNYYLARLRTRKAGAKTAELIDWLHENTGMPFETLHLYGHSLGAHVAGFTGKQGYDNNFHSLKCETFQAMKKRECFIYDEDIRMGDPENYKKAKGVYYLETHPYSPFGKGDGYIRDFLGY
;
A
#
# COMPACT_ATOMS: atom_id res chain seq x y z
N MET A 1 0.76 5.76 35.94
CA MET A 1 0.71 4.58 35.05
C MET A 1 0.77 5.06 33.61
N LYS A 2 1.93 4.95 32.96
CA LYS A 2 2.11 5.29 31.54
C LYS A 2 2.06 3.98 30.76
N PHE A 3 1.06 3.80 29.90
CA PHE A 3 0.99 2.66 29.00
C PHE A 3 1.86 2.94 27.77
N LEU A 4 2.87 2.09 27.60
CA LEU A 4 3.71 1.99 26.42
C LEU A 4 3.01 1.03 25.45
N ALA A 5 2.45 1.54 24.35
CA ALA A 5 1.93 0.69 23.29
C ALA A 5 3.11 0.19 22.45
N ILE A 6 3.51 -1.06 22.69
CA ILE A 6 4.51 -1.77 21.90
C ILE A 6 3.85 -2.10 20.55
N LEU A 7 4.26 -1.39 19.50
CA LEU A 7 4.05 -1.78 18.11
C LEU A 7 4.82 -3.09 17.87
N LEU A 8 4.13 -4.23 17.88
CA LEU A 8 4.70 -5.49 17.41
C LEU A 8 4.70 -5.49 15.87
N VAL A 9 5.69 -4.82 15.30
CA VAL A 9 6.05 -4.96 13.88
C VAL A 9 6.84 -6.27 13.74
N PHE A 10 6.15 -7.37 13.45
CA PHE A 10 6.82 -8.52 12.82
C PHE A 10 6.95 -8.23 11.33
N GLY A 11 7.90 -7.36 10.99
CA GLY A 11 8.26 -7.03 9.63
C GLY A 11 8.93 -8.21 8.96
N VAL A 12 8.29 -8.80 7.96
CA VAL A 12 8.99 -9.63 6.97
C VAL A 12 9.66 -8.66 6.01
N PHE A 13 10.96 -8.42 6.21
CA PHE A 13 11.78 -7.66 5.27
C PHE A 13 12.10 -8.53 4.04
N ALA A 14 11.64 -8.10 2.88
CA ALA A 14 12.22 -8.45 1.59
C ALA A 14 12.15 -7.21 0.70
N LEU A 15 13.22 -6.43 0.71
CA LEU A 15 13.48 -5.36 -0.26
C LEU A 15 13.94 -6.03 -1.56
N SER A 16 13.09 -6.13 -2.60
CA SER A 16 13.59 -6.16 -3.99
C SER A 16 12.53 -5.83 -5.05
N ARG A 17 13.02 -5.08 -6.04
CA ARG A 17 12.65 -4.86 -7.47
C ARG A 17 11.20 -5.01 -7.91
N THR A 18 10.68 -3.93 -8.51
CA THR A 18 9.33 -3.84 -9.07
C THR A 18 9.36 -3.67 -10.58
N GLN A 19 8.98 -4.69 -11.36
CA GLN A 19 8.74 -4.59 -12.82
C GLN A 19 7.47 -3.78 -13.17
N PRO A 20 7.32 -3.28 -14.42
CA PRO A 20 6.22 -2.41 -14.83
C PRO A 20 4.99 -3.26 -15.21
N VAL A 21 3.77 -2.74 -15.05
CA VAL A 21 2.58 -3.44 -15.57
C VAL A 21 1.66 -2.46 -16.29
N THR A 22 1.48 -2.69 -17.58
CA THR A 22 0.46 -2.08 -18.46
C THR A 22 -0.70 -3.06 -18.68
N GLU A 23 -1.91 -2.50 -18.71
CA GLU A 23 -3.22 -3.12 -19.00
C GLU A 23 -3.72 -4.23 -18.06
N PHE A 24 -4.77 -3.88 -17.31
CA PHE A 24 -5.32 -4.66 -16.20
C PHE A 24 -6.63 -5.35 -16.61
N GLY A 25 -6.49 -6.55 -17.16
CA GLY A 25 -7.58 -7.51 -17.42
C GLY A 25 -7.28 -8.87 -16.79
N ASP A 26 -8.33 -9.67 -16.58
CA ASP A 26 -8.30 -10.98 -15.91
C ASP A 26 -7.24 -11.94 -16.49
N GLU A 27 -6.01 -11.99 -15.93
CA GLU A 27 -5.05 -13.14 -15.92
C GLU A 27 -3.65 -12.71 -15.46
N ASP A 28 -3.51 -12.32 -14.19
CA ASP A 28 -2.26 -11.81 -13.59
C ASP A 28 -1.24 -12.91 -13.21
N LEU A 29 -1.12 -13.96 -14.04
CA LEU A 29 -0.10 -15.01 -13.91
C LEU A 29 1.27 -14.55 -14.45
N THR A 30 1.29 -13.51 -15.28
CA THR A 30 2.50 -12.88 -15.81
C THR A 30 3.37 -12.31 -14.69
N ASP A 31 2.78 -11.62 -13.71
CA ASP A 31 3.48 -11.12 -12.51
C ASP A 31 4.18 -12.25 -11.71
N VAL A 32 3.60 -13.46 -11.71
CA VAL A 32 4.17 -14.65 -11.05
C VAL A 32 5.37 -15.20 -11.83
N LEU A 33 5.27 -15.23 -13.16
CA LEU A 33 6.27 -15.80 -14.06
C LEU A 33 7.48 -14.87 -14.26
N GLU A 34 7.28 -13.55 -14.18
CA GLU A 34 8.31 -12.56 -14.49
C GLU A 34 9.12 -12.09 -13.28
N ALA A 35 8.67 -12.36 -12.05
CA ALA A 35 9.39 -11.99 -10.82
C ALA A 35 10.79 -12.63 -10.77
N LYS A 36 11.84 -11.84 -11.09
CA LYS A 36 13.25 -12.19 -10.92
C LYS A 36 13.74 -11.83 -9.51
N VAL A 37 14.24 -12.81 -8.75
CA VAL A 37 14.80 -12.64 -7.40
C VAL A 37 16.06 -13.50 -7.25
N GLU A 38 16.98 -13.09 -6.36
CA GLU A 38 18.24 -13.78 -6.08
C GLU A 38 18.02 -15.18 -5.50
N ASP A 39 18.84 -16.14 -5.97
CA ASP A 39 18.85 -17.50 -5.45
C ASP A 39 19.18 -17.52 -3.95
N ASN A 40 18.39 -18.26 -3.17
CA ASN A 40 18.51 -18.56 -1.72
C ASN A 40 17.67 -17.74 -0.72
N GLN A 41 16.73 -16.90 -1.14
CA GLN A 41 15.82 -16.25 -0.18
C GLN A 41 14.68 -17.19 0.27
N MET A 42 14.65 -17.53 1.57
CA MET A 42 13.54 -18.26 2.17
C MET A 42 12.48 -17.32 2.75
N TRP A 43 11.22 -17.67 2.55
CA TRP A 43 10.05 -16.91 2.95
C TRP A 43 9.29 -17.65 4.04
N ARG A 44 8.92 -16.95 5.11
CA ARG A 44 8.04 -17.48 6.16
C ARG A 44 6.58 -17.20 5.79
N ILE A 45 5.93 -18.20 5.20
CA ILE A 45 4.59 -18.07 4.61
C ILE A 45 3.53 -18.62 5.60
N PRO A 46 2.50 -17.82 5.94
CA PRO A 46 1.39 -18.28 6.75
C PRO A 46 0.51 -19.24 5.95
N GLN A 47 0.12 -20.31 6.63
CA GLN A 47 -0.79 -21.33 6.11
C GLN A 47 -2.22 -21.05 6.59
N ILE A 48 -3.20 -21.71 5.98
CA ILE A 48 -4.63 -21.55 6.32
C ILE A 48 -4.91 -22.02 7.75
N ASP A 49 -4.15 -22.98 8.27
CA ASP A 49 -4.25 -23.47 9.65
C ASP A 49 -3.58 -22.55 10.69
N GLY A 50 -3.04 -21.41 10.25
CA GLY A 50 -2.33 -20.45 11.10
C GLY A 50 -0.87 -20.80 11.37
N SER A 51 -0.37 -21.95 10.90
CA SER A 51 1.04 -22.31 10.99
C SER A 51 1.89 -21.44 10.05
N LEU A 52 3.20 -21.41 10.30
CA LEU A 52 4.17 -20.68 9.50
C LEU A 52 5.17 -21.68 8.92
N GLU A 53 5.31 -21.68 7.60
CA GLU A 53 6.22 -22.57 6.87
C GLU A 53 7.31 -21.78 6.17
N TRP A 54 8.53 -22.31 6.14
CA TRP A 54 9.63 -21.74 5.36
C TRP A 54 9.60 -22.32 3.96
N LEU A 55 9.52 -21.47 2.94
CA LEU A 55 9.49 -21.86 1.54
C LEU A 55 10.45 -21.01 0.73
N THR A 56 11.18 -21.65 -0.18
CA THR A 56 11.86 -20.93 -1.25
C THR A 56 10.83 -20.31 -2.19
N GLU A 57 11.25 -19.30 -2.97
CA GLU A 57 10.35 -18.70 -3.96
C GLU A 57 9.92 -19.70 -5.04
N GLN A 58 10.81 -20.61 -5.44
CA GLN A 58 10.47 -21.65 -6.43
C GLN A 58 9.39 -22.59 -5.87
N GLU A 59 9.50 -23.02 -4.62
CA GLU A 59 8.46 -23.83 -3.98
C GLU A 59 7.15 -23.05 -3.84
N ALA A 60 7.20 -21.76 -3.53
CA ALA A 60 6.02 -20.90 -3.47
C ALA A 60 5.37 -20.71 -4.86
N LYS A 61 6.17 -20.58 -5.93
CA LYS A 61 5.72 -20.51 -7.33
C LYS A 61 5.11 -21.82 -7.80
N ASP A 62 5.75 -22.94 -7.50
CA ASP A 62 5.25 -24.27 -7.89
C ASP A 62 3.93 -24.60 -7.16
N ARG A 63 3.83 -24.27 -5.87
CA ARG A 63 2.59 -24.37 -5.11
C ARG A 63 1.52 -23.43 -5.65
N THR A 64 1.89 -22.18 -5.97
CA THR A 64 1.00 -21.21 -6.63
C THR A 64 0.39 -21.78 -7.90
N LEU A 65 1.23 -22.30 -8.81
CA LEU A 65 0.78 -22.88 -10.07
C LEU A 65 -0.13 -24.08 -9.85
N LYS A 66 0.23 -24.98 -8.90
CA LYS A 66 -0.62 -26.12 -8.52
C LYS A 66 -1.96 -25.68 -7.92
N THR A 67 -1.96 -24.69 -7.03
CA THR A 67 -3.16 -24.19 -6.36
C THR A 67 -4.07 -23.41 -7.31
N GLU A 68 -3.52 -22.66 -8.29
CA GLU A 68 -4.30 -22.02 -9.35
C GLU A 68 -4.96 -23.06 -10.27
N LEU A 69 -4.23 -24.11 -10.66
CA LEU A 69 -4.80 -25.24 -11.40
C LEU A 69 -5.95 -25.92 -10.62
N ILE A 70 -5.77 -26.10 -9.32
CA ILE A 70 -6.80 -26.67 -8.43
C ILE A 70 -7.98 -25.69 -8.25
N SER A 71 -7.74 -24.38 -8.18
CA SER A 71 -8.78 -23.34 -8.07
C SER A 71 -9.61 -23.19 -9.35
N ARG A 72 -9.09 -23.63 -10.50
CA ARG A 72 -9.83 -23.77 -11.76
C ARG A 72 -10.82 -24.94 -11.75
N VAL A 73 -10.73 -25.86 -10.78
CA VAL A 73 -11.74 -26.93 -10.58
C VAL A 73 -13.06 -26.29 -10.14
N LYS A 74 -14.12 -26.60 -10.89
CA LYS A 74 -15.46 -25.96 -10.85
C LYS A 74 -16.07 -25.79 -9.45
N TRP A 75 -15.77 -26.70 -8.51
CA TRP A 75 -16.26 -26.66 -7.13
C TRP A 75 -15.51 -25.64 -6.23
N LEU A 76 -14.17 -25.57 -6.30
CA LEU A 76 -13.38 -24.57 -5.57
C LEU A 76 -13.60 -23.15 -6.11
N ARG A 77 -13.77 -23.05 -7.43
CA ARG A 77 -14.14 -21.80 -8.10
C ARG A 77 -15.45 -21.21 -7.55
N SER A 78 -16.39 -22.02 -7.06
CA SER A 78 -17.64 -21.55 -6.44
C SER A 78 -17.42 -21.03 -5.01
N HIS A 79 -16.51 -21.65 -4.26
CA HIS A 79 -16.24 -21.32 -2.86
C HIS A 79 -15.44 -20.01 -2.71
N PHE A 80 -14.57 -19.71 -3.68
CA PHE A 80 -13.73 -18.50 -3.69
C PHE A 80 -14.05 -17.53 -4.84
N LYS A 81 -15.23 -17.64 -5.49
CA LYS A 81 -15.64 -16.70 -6.55
C LYS A 81 -15.89 -15.32 -5.96
N ASN A 82 -14.88 -14.47 -5.92
CA ASN A 82 -15.11 -13.07 -5.64
C ASN A 82 -15.74 -12.41 -6.89
N LYS A 83 -16.99 -11.95 -6.77
CA LYS A 83 -17.68 -11.20 -7.85
C LYS A 83 -17.16 -9.77 -7.99
N ARG A 84 -16.31 -9.31 -7.06
CA ARG A 84 -15.70 -7.97 -7.09
C ARG A 84 -14.65 -7.91 -8.20
N ARG A 85 -14.65 -6.83 -8.98
CA ARG A 85 -13.75 -6.63 -10.13
C ARG A 85 -12.63 -5.60 -9.88
N LYS A 86 -12.75 -4.81 -8.82
CA LYS A 86 -11.78 -3.77 -8.44
C LYS A 86 -11.65 -3.66 -6.92
N VAL A 87 -10.56 -3.02 -6.47
CA VAL A 87 -10.43 -2.54 -5.10
C VAL A 87 -11.53 -1.52 -4.83
N ARG A 88 -12.12 -1.58 -3.63
CA ARG A 88 -13.23 -0.71 -3.23
C ARG A 88 -12.87 0.03 -1.95
N PHE A 89 -13.43 1.22 -1.78
CA PHE A 89 -13.15 2.06 -0.63
C PHE A 89 -14.45 2.35 0.11
N PHE A 90 -14.49 2.00 1.38
CA PHE A 90 -15.70 2.07 2.19
C PHE A 90 -15.51 3.07 3.34
N LEU A 91 -16.24 4.18 3.26
CA LEU A 91 -16.24 5.25 4.23
C LEU A 91 -17.22 4.96 5.37
N TYR A 92 -16.71 5.05 6.58
CA TYR A 92 -17.46 5.18 7.82
C TYR A 92 -17.14 6.52 8.47
N THR A 93 -18.14 7.09 9.13
CA THR A 93 -18.00 8.30 9.95
C THR A 93 -18.85 8.13 11.19
N GLN A 94 -18.76 9.06 12.15
CA GLN A 94 -19.66 9.09 13.31
C GLN A 94 -21.15 9.19 12.90
N ARG A 95 -21.46 9.67 11.69
CA ARG A 95 -22.84 9.72 11.16
C ARG A 95 -23.32 8.39 10.57
N ASN A 96 -22.40 7.47 10.26
CA ASN A 96 -22.70 6.16 9.69
C ASN A 96 -21.72 5.08 10.20
N PRO A 97 -21.63 4.85 11.52
CA PRO A 97 -20.57 4.00 12.09
C PRO A 97 -20.76 2.51 11.79
N THR A 98 -21.97 2.09 11.42
CA THR A 98 -22.32 0.67 11.18
C THR A 98 -22.47 0.32 9.70
N LYS A 99 -22.87 1.29 8.87
CA LYS A 99 -23.11 1.09 7.44
C LYS A 99 -22.23 2.03 6.63
N TRP A 100 -21.31 1.45 5.88
CA TRP A 100 -20.40 2.22 5.04
C TRP A 100 -21.11 2.85 3.85
N GLN A 101 -20.52 3.94 3.36
CA GLN A 101 -20.78 4.52 2.05
C GLN A 101 -19.58 4.22 1.16
N GLU A 102 -19.81 3.74 -0.05
CA GLU A 102 -18.71 3.51 -0.99
C GLU A 102 -18.23 4.83 -1.57
N ILE A 103 -16.91 5.03 -1.60
CA ILE A 103 -16.24 6.10 -2.34
C ILE A 103 -15.67 5.46 -3.60
N ASP A 104 -16.15 5.91 -4.76
CA ASP A 104 -15.78 5.38 -6.06
C ASP A 104 -15.24 6.50 -6.94
N MET A 105 -13.95 6.43 -7.28
CA MET A 105 -13.27 7.44 -8.11
C MET A 105 -13.86 7.55 -9.52
N ASP A 106 -14.46 6.46 -10.04
CA ASP A 106 -15.14 6.46 -11.34
C ASP A 106 -16.52 7.14 -11.28
N ARG A 107 -17.02 7.39 -10.07
CA ARG A 107 -18.34 7.99 -9.79
C ARG A 107 -18.22 9.07 -8.71
N PRO A 108 -17.67 10.26 -9.05
CA PRO A 108 -17.38 11.32 -8.08
C PRO A 108 -18.57 11.77 -7.23
N GLU A 109 -19.81 11.59 -7.73
CA GLU A 109 -21.03 11.86 -6.98
C GLU A 109 -21.18 11.01 -5.71
N THR A 110 -20.48 9.86 -5.63
CA THR A 110 -20.46 9.01 -4.44
C THR A 110 -19.78 9.71 -3.26
N LEU A 111 -18.71 10.46 -3.50
CA LEU A 111 -18.04 11.28 -2.49
C LEU A 111 -18.94 12.44 -2.05
N GLN A 112 -19.53 13.17 -3.00
CA GLN A 112 -20.38 14.33 -2.71
C GLN A 112 -21.62 13.98 -1.87
N ARG A 113 -22.19 12.79 -2.07
CA ARG A 113 -23.35 12.28 -1.32
C ARG A 113 -22.98 11.53 -0.05
N SER A 114 -21.69 11.35 0.21
CA SER A 114 -21.20 10.69 1.42
C SER A 114 -21.16 11.64 2.62
N ASN A 115 -20.84 11.10 3.79
CA ASN A 115 -20.59 11.86 5.00
C ASN A 115 -19.13 12.35 5.12
N PHE A 116 -18.32 12.21 4.07
CA PHE A 116 -16.92 12.66 4.09
C PHE A 116 -16.82 14.15 4.42
N ASN A 117 -15.86 14.52 5.26
CA ASN A 117 -15.61 15.91 5.63
C ASN A 117 -14.11 16.17 5.72
N SER A 118 -13.56 16.98 4.81
CA SER A 118 -12.12 17.27 4.76
C SER A 118 -11.57 17.97 6.00
N SER A 119 -12.42 18.60 6.82
CA SER A 119 -12.02 19.19 8.11
C SER A 119 -11.84 18.16 9.22
N HIS A 120 -12.25 16.90 9.03
CA HIS A 120 -12.02 15.80 9.96
C HIS A 120 -10.77 15.01 9.57
N PRO A 121 -9.95 14.54 10.51
CA PRO A 121 -8.81 13.70 10.18
C PRO A 121 -9.23 12.41 9.46
N THR A 122 -8.46 12.04 8.44
CA THR A 122 -8.71 10.83 7.66
C THR A 122 -7.89 9.66 8.20
N ARG A 123 -8.53 8.51 8.37
CA ARG A 123 -7.95 7.27 8.85
C ARG A 123 -8.26 6.21 7.80
N ILE A 124 -7.23 5.57 7.25
CA ILE A 124 -7.38 4.56 6.21
C ILE A 124 -6.88 3.23 6.77
N PHE A 125 -7.58 2.14 6.51
CA PHE A 125 -7.18 0.80 6.94
C PHE A 125 -7.22 -0.20 5.80
N ALA A 126 -6.09 -0.88 5.55
CA ALA A 126 -5.99 -2.00 4.64
C ALA A 126 -5.98 -3.34 5.40
N HIS A 127 -6.93 -4.22 5.09
CA HIS A 127 -6.99 -5.55 5.68
C HIS A 127 -5.89 -6.49 5.14
N GLY A 128 -5.75 -7.68 5.72
CA GLY A 128 -4.75 -8.67 5.32
C GLY A 128 -5.23 -9.70 4.30
N TRP A 129 -4.44 -10.77 4.18
CA TRP A 129 -4.77 -11.98 3.42
C TRP A 129 -6.08 -12.60 3.91
N LEU A 130 -6.95 -13.04 2.99
CA LEU A 130 -8.30 -13.58 3.28
C LEU A 130 -9.21 -12.63 4.08
N GLY A 131 -8.84 -11.35 4.19
CA GLY A 131 -9.60 -10.33 4.89
C GLY A 131 -10.67 -9.66 4.04
N GLY A 132 -11.34 -8.67 4.63
CA GLY A 132 -12.34 -7.84 3.97
C GLY A 132 -13.00 -6.87 4.95
N VAL A 133 -14.03 -6.17 4.48
CA VAL A 133 -14.78 -5.19 5.28
C VAL A 133 -15.44 -5.78 6.55
N HIS A 134 -15.75 -7.07 6.53
CA HIS A 134 -16.38 -7.80 7.63
C HIS A 134 -15.41 -8.59 8.51
N ALA A 135 -14.10 -8.50 8.25
CA ALA A 135 -13.12 -9.21 9.06
C ALA A 135 -13.07 -8.61 10.48
N PRO A 136 -12.85 -9.41 11.54
CA PRO A 136 -12.84 -8.94 12.93
C PRO A 136 -11.95 -7.70 13.15
N GLN A 137 -10.72 -7.73 12.64
CA GLN A 137 -9.77 -6.61 12.72
C GLN A 137 -10.28 -5.33 12.04
N THR A 138 -11.11 -5.46 11.00
CA THR A 138 -11.71 -4.32 10.31
C THR A 138 -12.84 -3.72 11.17
N ILE A 139 -13.64 -4.57 11.81
CA ILE A 139 -14.71 -4.12 12.71
C ILE A 139 -14.10 -3.42 13.93
N GLU A 140 -13.09 -4.03 14.54
CA GLU A 140 -12.38 -3.50 15.71
C GLU A 140 -11.74 -2.13 15.42
N ILE A 141 -11.08 -1.97 14.26
CA ILE A 141 -10.45 -0.69 13.94
C ILE A 141 -11.50 0.41 13.67
N VAL A 142 -12.63 0.08 13.05
CA VAL A 142 -13.74 1.03 12.83
C VAL A 142 -14.33 1.45 14.18
N ASP A 143 -14.65 0.50 15.05
CA ASP A 143 -15.18 0.79 16.39
C ASP A 143 -14.18 1.60 17.23
N SER A 144 -12.88 1.29 17.12
CA SER A 144 -11.83 2.04 17.80
C SER A 144 -11.66 3.48 17.32
N HIS A 145 -12.24 3.89 16.19
CA HIS A 145 -12.20 5.29 15.75
C HIS A 145 -13.56 5.97 15.88
N LEU A 146 -14.66 5.21 15.74
CA LEU A 146 -16.01 5.76 15.64
C LEU A 146 -16.91 5.43 16.83
N GLY A 147 -16.45 4.63 17.78
CA GLY A 147 -17.20 4.27 18.98
C GLY A 147 -17.60 5.49 19.82
N ASN A 148 -18.61 5.32 20.67
CA ASN A 148 -19.15 6.40 21.50
C ASN A 148 -18.09 7.02 22.41
N GLY A 149 -18.16 8.35 22.61
CA GLY A 149 -17.26 9.08 23.52
C GLY A 149 -15.94 9.56 22.90
N ARG A 150 -15.78 9.47 21.58
CA ARG A 150 -14.64 10.05 20.86
C ARG A 150 -14.70 11.58 20.93
N LYS A 151 -13.56 12.21 21.21
CA LYS A 151 -13.43 13.69 21.26
C LYS A 151 -13.41 14.33 19.89
N GLU A 152 -13.11 13.56 18.85
CA GLU A 152 -12.86 14.02 17.50
C GLU A 152 -13.64 13.14 16.51
N ASN A 153 -14.10 13.77 15.42
CA ASN A 153 -14.75 13.07 14.32
C ASN A 153 -13.71 12.62 13.28
N TYR A 154 -13.96 11.50 12.60
CA TYR A 154 -12.99 10.91 11.66
C TYR A 154 -13.68 10.52 10.35
N ASN A 155 -12.93 10.61 9.26
CA ASN A 155 -13.23 9.87 8.02
C ASN A 155 -12.49 8.53 8.09
N MET A 156 -13.19 7.43 8.40
CA MET A 156 -12.57 6.10 8.44
C MET A 156 -12.83 5.35 7.13
N ILE A 157 -11.79 5.13 6.33
CA ILE A 157 -11.88 4.49 5.02
C ILE A 157 -11.25 3.10 5.06
N ILE A 158 -12.04 2.08 4.71
CA ILE A 158 -11.55 0.71 4.57
C ILE A 158 -11.17 0.46 3.11
N VAL A 159 -9.94 0.01 2.89
CA VAL A 159 -9.46 -0.48 1.60
C VAL A 159 -9.85 -1.95 1.47
N ASP A 160 -10.96 -2.22 0.77
CA ASP A 160 -11.39 -3.58 0.44
C ASP A 160 -10.70 -4.05 -0.85
N TRP A 161 -9.53 -4.66 -0.68
CA TRP A 161 -8.76 -5.29 -1.75
C TRP A 161 -8.97 -6.82 -1.79
N SER A 162 -10.07 -7.32 -1.22
CA SER A 162 -10.44 -8.74 -1.23
C SER A 162 -10.57 -9.33 -2.63
N VAL A 163 -10.77 -8.51 -3.67
CA VAL A 163 -10.68 -8.93 -5.08
C VAL A 163 -9.37 -9.65 -5.38
N TRP A 164 -8.30 -9.29 -4.67
CA TRP A 164 -6.96 -9.81 -4.85
C TRP A 164 -6.44 -10.61 -3.67
N SER A 165 -6.85 -10.28 -2.43
CA SER A 165 -6.37 -10.95 -1.22
C SER A 165 -7.15 -12.22 -0.86
N MET A 166 -8.37 -12.39 -1.37
CA MET A 166 -9.24 -13.53 -1.05
C MET A 166 -8.95 -14.71 -1.98
N THR A 167 -7.69 -15.15 -1.97
CA THR A 167 -7.21 -16.35 -2.66
C THR A 167 -6.43 -17.20 -1.66
N VAL A 168 -6.55 -18.52 -1.76
CA VAL A 168 -5.72 -19.45 -0.97
C VAL A 168 -4.24 -19.37 -1.35
N ASN A 169 -3.92 -18.72 -2.47
CA ASN A 169 -2.56 -18.50 -2.91
C ASN A 169 -1.95 -17.26 -2.25
N TYR A 170 -1.21 -17.47 -1.16
CA TYR A 170 -0.55 -16.40 -0.42
C TYR A 170 0.46 -15.61 -1.28
N TYR A 171 1.27 -16.30 -2.08
CA TYR A 171 2.31 -15.66 -2.90
C TYR A 171 1.70 -14.68 -3.90
N LEU A 172 0.62 -15.09 -4.58
CA LEU A 172 -0.13 -14.23 -5.49
C LEU A 172 -0.77 -13.03 -4.76
N ALA A 173 -1.39 -13.26 -3.59
CA ALA A 173 -1.94 -12.18 -2.78
C ALA A 173 -0.86 -11.16 -2.37
N ARG A 174 0.34 -11.64 -2.02
CA ARG A 174 1.50 -10.80 -1.66
C ARG A 174 1.96 -9.94 -2.83
N LEU A 175 2.11 -10.49 -4.04
CA LEU A 175 2.49 -9.70 -5.21
C LEU A 175 1.48 -8.57 -5.51
N ARG A 176 0.19 -8.85 -5.32
CA ARG A 176 -0.90 -7.88 -5.56
C ARG A 176 -0.98 -6.75 -4.54
N THR A 177 -0.23 -6.81 -3.43
CA THR A 177 -0.17 -5.70 -2.46
C THR A 177 0.34 -4.39 -3.08
N ARG A 178 1.24 -4.47 -4.07
CA ARG A 178 1.67 -3.30 -4.86
C ARG A 178 0.51 -2.62 -5.55
N LYS A 179 -0.32 -3.40 -6.26
CA LYS A 179 -1.48 -2.91 -7.01
C LYS A 179 -2.52 -2.30 -6.07
N ALA A 180 -2.75 -2.93 -4.92
CA ALA A 180 -3.64 -2.39 -3.89
C ALA A 180 -3.10 -1.08 -3.30
N GLY A 181 -1.79 -0.99 -3.08
CA GLY A 181 -1.13 0.23 -2.60
C GLY A 181 -1.25 1.37 -3.62
N ALA A 182 -1.05 1.06 -4.91
CA ALA A 182 -1.22 2.01 -6.01
C ALA A 182 -2.64 2.60 -6.03
N LYS A 183 -3.67 1.74 -6.00
CA LYS A 183 -5.06 2.19 -5.97
C LYS A 183 -5.43 2.98 -4.72
N THR A 184 -4.80 2.66 -3.59
CA THR A 184 -5.01 3.43 -2.36
C THR A 184 -4.34 4.80 -2.43
N ALA A 185 -3.17 4.91 -3.06
CA ALA A 185 -2.49 6.18 -3.32
C ALA A 185 -3.33 7.06 -4.25
N GLU A 186 -3.81 6.50 -5.38
CA GLU A 186 -4.73 7.19 -6.29
C GLU A 186 -5.96 7.76 -5.56
N LEU A 187 -6.55 7.01 -4.62
CA LEU A 187 -7.67 7.51 -3.81
C LEU A 187 -7.26 8.70 -2.94
N ILE A 188 -6.13 8.59 -2.24
CA ILE A 188 -5.64 9.63 -1.32
C ILE A 188 -5.43 10.94 -2.08
N ASP A 189 -4.81 10.85 -3.25
CA ASP A 189 -4.53 11.98 -4.13
C ASP A 189 -5.83 12.58 -4.65
N TRP A 190 -6.73 11.73 -5.14
CA TRP A 190 -8.05 12.16 -5.61
C TRP A 190 -8.89 12.83 -4.52
N LEU A 191 -8.86 12.33 -3.27
CA LEU A 191 -9.53 12.97 -2.14
C LEU A 191 -8.92 14.33 -1.81
N HIS A 192 -7.60 14.46 -1.83
CA HIS A 192 -6.91 15.73 -1.62
C HIS A 192 -7.32 16.75 -2.68
N GLU A 193 -7.24 16.39 -3.96
CA GLU A 193 -7.57 17.27 -5.08
C GLU A 193 -9.04 17.71 -5.09
N ASN A 194 -9.97 16.82 -4.76
CA ASN A 194 -11.41 17.12 -4.84
C ASN A 194 -11.98 17.77 -3.58
N THR A 195 -11.29 17.71 -2.43
CA THR A 195 -11.85 18.17 -1.15
C THR A 195 -10.93 19.04 -0.31
N GLY A 196 -9.65 19.16 -0.70
CA GLY A 196 -8.61 19.79 0.12
C GLY A 196 -8.25 19.01 1.38
N MET A 197 -8.52 17.69 1.42
CA MET A 197 -8.19 16.84 2.57
C MET A 197 -6.70 16.94 2.91
N PRO A 198 -6.31 17.37 4.12
CA PRO A 198 -4.91 17.55 4.49
C PRO A 198 -4.18 16.20 4.67
N PHE A 199 -2.95 16.10 4.18
CA PHE A 199 -2.09 14.92 4.38
C PHE A 199 -1.58 14.82 5.81
N GLU A 200 -1.43 15.94 6.51
CA GLU A 200 -0.88 16.06 7.86
C GLU A 200 -1.72 15.31 8.89
N THR A 201 -3.03 15.25 8.65
CA THR A 201 -3.97 14.54 9.53
C THR A 201 -4.42 13.21 8.94
N LEU A 202 -3.84 12.75 7.83
CA LEU A 202 -4.11 11.45 7.24
C LEU A 202 -3.21 10.38 7.84
N HIS A 203 -3.79 9.31 8.38
CA HIS A 203 -3.05 8.11 8.78
C HIS A 203 -3.54 6.89 8.03
N LEU A 204 -2.60 6.06 7.57
CA LEU A 204 -2.87 4.79 6.92
C LEU A 204 -2.32 3.63 7.76
N TYR A 205 -3.21 2.69 8.09
CA TYR A 205 -2.93 1.48 8.83
C TYR A 205 -3.04 0.27 7.92
N GLY A 206 -2.29 -0.78 8.26
CA GLY A 206 -2.38 -2.04 7.55
C GLY A 206 -2.18 -3.22 8.47
N HIS A 207 -3.03 -4.24 8.35
CA HIS A 207 -2.89 -5.49 9.10
C HIS A 207 -2.34 -6.59 8.19
N SER A 208 -1.31 -7.32 8.64
CA SER A 208 -0.69 -8.42 7.87
C SER A 208 -0.26 -7.96 6.47
N LEU A 209 -0.71 -8.59 5.37
CA LEU A 209 -0.44 -8.11 4.01
C LEU A 209 -0.93 -6.67 3.75
N GLY A 210 -1.92 -6.19 4.50
CA GLY A 210 -2.35 -4.81 4.46
C GLY A 210 -1.28 -3.81 4.91
N ALA A 211 -0.31 -4.22 5.74
CA ALA A 211 0.83 -3.37 6.09
C ALA A 211 1.74 -3.11 4.87
N HIS A 212 1.89 -4.11 4.01
CA HIS A 212 2.59 -3.92 2.73
C HIS A 212 1.78 -3.05 1.78
N VAL A 213 0.45 -3.18 1.74
CA VAL A 213 -0.42 -2.24 1.00
C VAL A 213 -0.15 -0.81 1.48
N ALA A 214 -0.15 -0.57 2.80
CA ALA A 214 0.15 0.74 3.37
C ALA A 214 1.54 1.27 3.00
N GLY A 215 2.56 0.42 3.06
CA GLY A 215 3.92 0.79 2.65
C GLY A 215 4.02 1.14 1.17
N PHE A 216 3.36 0.36 0.30
CA PHE A 216 3.30 0.65 -1.13
C PHE A 216 2.45 1.88 -1.46
N THR A 217 1.42 2.18 -0.67
CA THR A 217 0.67 3.44 -0.78
C THR A 217 1.57 4.63 -0.49
N GLY A 218 2.29 4.63 0.63
CA GLY A 218 3.19 5.74 0.98
C GLY A 218 4.34 5.92 -0.02
N LYS A 219 4.78 4.84 -0.68
CA LYS A 219 5.74 4.88 -1.78
C LYS A 219 5.20 5.56 -3.05
N GLN A 220 3.88 5.57 -3.25
CA GLN A 220 3.21 5.95 -4.51
C GLN A 220 2.34 7.21 -4.41
N GLY A 221 1.98 7.66 -3.19
CA GLY A 221 1.10 8.83 -2.98
C GLY A 221 1.71 10.16 -3.38
N TYR A 222 0.83 11.17 -3.47
CA TYR A 222 0.96 12.50 -4.04
C TYR A 222 2.39 12.95 -4.32
N ASP A 223 2.67 13.10 -5.62
CA ASP A 223 3.83 13.75 -6.20
C ASP A 223 5.12 13.26 -5.52
N ASN A 224 5.74 12.18 -6.03
CA ASN A 224 6.89 11.53 -5.38
C ASN A 224 8.05 12.53 -5.18
N ASN A 225 7.99 13.29 -4.09
CA ASN A 225 8.77 14.48 -3.84
C ASN A 225 10.03 14.13 -3.04
N PHE A 226 10.39 12.85 -3.06
CA PHE A 226 11.61 12.29 -2.50
C PHE A 226 12.70 12.25 -3.57
N HIS A 227 13.04 13.42 -4.12
CA HIS A 227 14.14 13.51 -5.06
C HIS A 227 15.42 12.98 -4.43
N SER A 228 16.11 12.11 -5.17
CA SER A 228 17.33 11.50 -4.71
C SER A 228 18.50 11.94 -5.60
N LEU A 229 19.62 12.25 -4.95
CA LEU A 229 20.84 12.77 -5.56
C LEU A 229 21.87 11.66 -5.59
N LYS A 230 22.47 11.42 -6.76
CA LYS A 230 23.58 10.48 -6.88
C LYS A 230 24.86 11.15 -6.39
N CYS A 231 25.43 10.63 -5.32
CA CYS A 231 26.67 11.16 -4.74
C CYS A 231 27.60 9.98 -4.37
N GLU A 232 28.90 10.22 -4.32
CA GLU A 232 29.86 9.18 -3.92
C GLU A 232 29.75 8.83 -2.43
N THR A 233 29.48 9.84 -1.60
CA THR A 233 29.36 9.68 -0.15
C THR A 233 28.26 10.56 0.42
N PHE A 234 27.76 10.18 1.59
CA PHE A 234 26.81 10.99 2.36
C PHE A 234 27.44 12.33 2.79
N GLN A 235 28.75 12.34 3.08
CA GLN A 235 29.50 13.54 3.43
C GLN A 235 29.54 14.53 2.26
N ALA A 236 29.75 14.04 1.04
CA ALA A 236 29.69 14.85 -0.17
C ALA A 236 28.28 15.44 -0.37
N MET A 237 27.23 14.65 -0.15
CA MET A 237 25.85 15.15 -0.18
C MET A 237 25.61 16.27 0.85
N LYS A 238 26.05 16.08 2.10
CA LYS A 238 25.94 17.11 3.14
C LYS A 238 26.67 18.41 2.81
N LYS A 239 27.77 18.32 2.06
CA LYS A 239 28.54 19.48 1.57
C LYS A 239 28.01 20.06 0.26
N ARG A 240 26.97 19.46 -0.33
CA ARG A 240 26.43 19.80 -1.67
C ARG A 240 27.43 19.58 -2.82
N GLU A 241 28.37 18.65 -2.63
CA GLU A 241 29.41 18.28 -3.60
C GLU A 241 29.00 17.01 -4.37
N CYS A 242 27.79 16.99 -4.96
CA CYS A 242 27.33 15.86 -5.77
C CYS A 242 27.57 16.15 -7.26
N PHE A 243 28.28 15.24 -7.93
CA PHE A 243 28.80 15.46 -9.29
C PHE A 243 27.90 14.91 -10.41
N ILE A 244 26.80 14.24 -10.08
CA ILE A 244 25.90 13.61 -11.07
C ILE A 244 24.45 13.92 -10.69
N TYR A 245 23.79 14.73 -11.50
CA TYR A 245 22.37 14.99 -11.38
C TYR A 245 21.61 14.08 -12.33
N ASP A 246 20.69 13.29 -11.78
CA ASP A 246 19.78 12.43 -12.54
C ASP A 246 18.37 12.85 -12.10
N GLU A 247 17.78 13.79 -12.86
CA GLU A 247 16.53 14.51 -12.55
C GLU A 247 15.36 13.56 -12.25
N ASP A 248 15.39 12.38 -12.86
CA ASP A 248 14.28 11.45 -12.88
C ASP A 248 14.36 10.35 -11.81
N ILE A 249 15.39 10.33 -10.95
CA ILE A 249 15.53 9.28 -9.93
C ILE A 249 14.95 9.77 -8.59
N ARG A 250 13.67 9.47 -8.37
CA ARG A 250 12.99 9.73 -7.10
C ARG A 250 13.01 8.47 -6.24
N MET A 251 13.30 8.60 -4.94
CA MET A 251 13.26 7.46 -4.03
C MET A 251 11.88 6.82 -4.09
N GLY A 252 11.84 5.50 -4.28
CA GLY A 252 10.57 4.79 -4.36
C GLY A 252 9.85 4.88 -5.71
N ASP A 253 10.42 5.52 -6.73
CA ASP A 253 9.86 5.48 -8.08
C ASP A 253 9.82 4.01 -8.60
N PRO A 254 8.66 3.53 -9.09
CA PRO A 254 8.51 2.16 -9.57
C PRO A 254 9.43 1.84 -10.75
N GLU A 255 9.86 2.82 -11.56
CA GLU A 255 10.73 2.66 -12.73
C GLU A 255 12.22 2.66 -12.41
N ASN A 256 12.63 2.95 -11.16
CA ASN A 256 14.04 3.02 -10.79
C ASN A 256 14.85 1.76 -11.10
N TYR A 257 14.24 0.58 -11.16
CA TYR A 257 14.94 -0.66 -11.55
C TYR A 257 15.50 -0.61 -12.98
N LYS A 258 14.94 0.21 -13.88
CA LYS A 258 15.45 0.40 -15.26
C LYS A 258 16.53 1.47 -15.32
N LYS A 259 16.35 2.56 -14.58
CA LYS A 259 17.11 3.82 -14.72
C LYS A 259 18.17 4.04 -13.64
N ALA A 260 17.89 3.71 -12.38
CA ALA A 260 18.78 4.01 -11.26
C ALA A 260 20.00 3.08 -11.22
N LYS A 261 21.21 3.65 -11.24
CA LYS A 261 22.47 2.92 -11.10
C LYS A 261 23.40 3.63 -10.13
N GLY A 262 23.67 3.03 -8.97
CA GLY A 262 24.59 3.55 -7.96
C GLY A 262 23.91 3.84 -6.62
N VAL A 263 24.57 4.63 -5.78
CA VAL A 263 24.06 5.06 -4.47
C VAL A 263 23.45 6.44 -4.59
N TYR A 264 22.23 6.60 -4.08
CA TYR A 264 21.50 7.86 -4.07
C TYR A 264 21.20 8.26 -2.62
N TYR A 265 21.23 9.56 -2.36
CA TYR A 265 20.96 10.18 -1.07
C TYR A 265 19.83 11.19 -1.21
N LEU A 266 19.07 11.40 -0.15
CA LEU A 266 18.02 12.42 -0.14
C LEU A 266 17.90 13.02 1.26
N GLU A 267 17.33 14.21 1.32
CA GLU A 267 16.90 14.83 2.57
C GLU A 267 15.38 14.85 2.65
N THR A 268 14.85 14.74 3.86
CA THR A 268 13.41 14.80 4.13
C THR A 268 13.11 15.91 5.13
N HIS A 269 11.86 16.35 5.19
CA HIS A 269 11.39 17.15 6.31
C HIS A 269 11.37 16.32 7.60
N PRO A 270 11.50 16.95 8.78
CA PRO A 270 11.31 16.27 10.07
C PRO A 270 9.84 15.95 10.38
N TYR A 271 8.90 16.54 9.62
CA TYR A 271 7.46 16.37 9.77
C TYR A 271 6.80 16.14 8.41
N SER A 272 5.60 15.54 8.41
CA SER A 272 4.81 15.34 7.18
C SER A 272 4.36 16.68 6.58
N PRO A 273 4.32 16.83 5.25
CA PRO A 273 4.80 15.87 4.24
C PRO A 273 6.33 15.77 4.21
N PHE A 274 6.84 14.53 4.18
CA PHE A 274 8.28 14.28 4.35
C PHE A 274 9.12 14.58 3.10
N GLY A 275 8.53 14.51 1.90
CA GLY A 275 9.20 14.84 0.65
C GLY A 275 9.41 16.35 0.53
N LYS A 276 10.59 16.78 0.08
CA LYS A 276 10.93 18.22 -0.04
C LYS A 276 10.54 18.85 -1.38
N GLY A 277 10.19 18.03 -2.39
CA GLY A 277 9.66 18.48 -3.68
C GLY A 277 10.69 19.07 -4.65
N ASP A 278 10.21 19.47 -5.83
CA ASP A 278 11.06 19.96 -6.94
C ASP A 278 11.87 21.20 -6.56
N GLY A 279 11.30 22.10 -5.74
CA GLY A 279 11.96 23.33 -5.30
C GLY A 279 13.24 23.07 -4.50
N TYR A 280 13.26 22.03 -3.68
CA TYR A 280 14.44 21.66 -2.89
C TYR A 280 15.65 21.34 -3.75
N ILE A 281 15.44 20.68 -4.89
CA ILE A 281 16.57 20.30 -5.74
C ILE A 281 17.16 21.51 -6.46
N ARG A 282 16.32 22.46 -6.90
CA ARG A 282 16.79 23.74 -7.46
C ARG A 282 17.64 24.50 -6.46
N ASP A 283 17.14 24.64 -5.23
CA ASP A 283 17.86 25.27 -4.11
C ASP A 283 19.14 24.51 -3.71
N PHE A 284 19.13 23.18 -3.81
CA PHE A 284 20.29 22.34 -3.47
C PHE A 284 21.42 22.51 -4.49
N LEU A 285 21.09 22.56 -5.78
CA LEU A 285 22.05 22.72 -6.88
C LEU A 285 22.44 24.18 -7.14
N GLY A 286 21.75 25.14 -6.54
CA GLY A 286 22.06 26.57 -6.64
C GLY A 286 21.57 27.24 -7.93
N TYR A 287 20.46 26.76 -8.50
CA TYR A 287 19.77 27.35 -9.65
C TYR A 287 18.62 28.26 -9.23
#